data_AF-A0A9P6YN96-F1
#
_entry.id   AF-A0A9P6YN96-F1
#
_cell.length_a   1.000
_cell.length_b   1.000
_cell.length_c   1.000
_cell.angle_alpha   90.00
_cell.angle_beta   90.00
_cell.angle_gamma   90.00
#
_symmetry.space_group_name_H-M   'P 1'
#
loop_
_entity.id
_entity.type
_entity.pdbx_description
1 polymer ?
#
loop_
_entity_poly.entity_id
_entity_poly.type
_entity_poly.pdbx_seq_one_letter_code
_entity_poly.pdbx_strand_id
1 'polypeptide(L)'
;MAYFQNSETNEIYSLMPNEQVILGRDKYGLKGRYCSREHVKITLLEDGRCFVEKLTDHAALLNTAQLPLKKEIEAFNGDVIIIPNDQKIILKLKSNDPIHHITTICSDNEQSLGEISDESSLLGGY
;
A
#
# COMPACT_ATOMS: atom_id res chain seq x y z
N MET A 1 5.71 -17.82 12.48
CA MET A 1 6.85 -17.63 11.56
C MET A 1 6.40 -16.63 10.51
N ALA A 2 7.24 -15.71 10.05
CA ALA A 2 6.84 -14.78 9.01
C ALA A 2 6.91 -15.47 7.64
N TYR A 3 5.90 -15.27 6.80
CA TYR A 3 5.83 -15.84 5.46
C TYR A 3 4.99 -14.94 4.55
N PHE A 4 5.08 -15.17 3.25
CA PHE A 4 4.13 -14.65 2.28
C PHE A 4 3.48 -15.78 1.51
N GLN A 5 2.24 -15.55 1.08
CA GLN A 5 1.46 -16.50 0.30
C GLN A 5 1.12 -15.91 -1.06
N ASN A 6 1.35 -16.67 -2.13
CA ASN A 6 0.78 -16.34 -3.42
C ASN A 6 -0.69 -16.78 -3.44
N SER A 7 -1.61 -15.84 -3.62
CA SER A 7 -3.05 -16.12 -3.60
C SER A 7 -3.54 -16.92 -4.81
N GLU A 8 -2.81 -16.90 -5.92
CA GLU A 8 -3.18 -17.62 -7.14
C GLU A 8 -2.70 -19.08 -7.09
N THR A 9 -1.47 -19.32 -6.64
CA THR A 9 -0.92 -20.68 -6.54
C THR A 9 -1.18 -21.35 -5.19
N ASN A 10 -1.60 -20.58 -4.18
CA ASN A 10 -1.70 -20.99 -2.78
C ASN A 10 -0.38 -21.48 -2.16
N GLU A 11 0.75 -21.21 -2.81
CA GLU A 11 2.06 -21.55 -2.29
C GLU A 11 2.48 -20.57 -1.20
N ILE A 12 3.16 -21.11 -0.18
CA ILE A 12 3.63 -20.38 0.98
C ILE A 12 5.15 -20.36 0.97
N TYR A 13 5.72 -19.17 1.16
CA TYR A 13 7.16 -18.94 1.12
C TYR A 13 7.60 -18.27 2.42
N SER A 14 8.61 -18.85 3.07
CA SER A 14 9.11 -18.34 4.35
C SER A 14 9.88 -17.04 4.17
N LEU A 15 9.69 -16.09 5.09
CA LEU A 15 10.51 -14.89 5.18
C LEU A 15 11.51 -15.05 6.32
N MET A 16 12.80 -14.99 6.00
CA MET A 16 13.87 -14.99 6.99
C MET A 16 14.24 -13.55 7.36
N PRO A 17 14.52 -13.26 8.64
CA PRO A 17 15.01 -11.94 9.05
C PRO A 17 16.38 -11.66 8.43
N ASN A 18 16.61 -10.40 8.07
CA ASN A 18 17.76 -9.89 7.33
C ASN A 18 17.95 -10.48 5.92
N GLU A 19 17.00 -11.28 5.42
CA GLU A 19 17.02 -11.78 4.06
C GLU A 19 16.15 -10.93 3.15
N GLN A 20 16.66 -10.62 1.96
CA GLN A 20 15.94 -9.89 0.93
C GLN A 20 15.30 -10.87 -0.03
N VAL A 21 13.97 -10.78 -0.17
CA VAL A 21 13.22 -11.57 -1.13
C VAL A 21 12.82 -10.67 -2.30
N ILE A 22 13.25 -11.02 -3.51
CA ILE A 22 12.90 -10.27 -4.72
C ILE A 22 11.79 -11.01 -5.47
N LEU A 23 10.58 -10.48 -5.38
CA LEU A 23 9.44 -10.89 -6.18
C LEU A 23 9.61 -10.41 -7.62
N GLY A 24 9.33 -11.29 -8.57
CA GLY A 24 9.33 -10.94 -9.98
C GLY A 24 8.98 -12.12 -10.86
N ARG A 25 8.95 -11.87 -12.16
CA ARG A 25 8.53 -12.85 -13.15
C ARG A 25 9.35 -14.13 -13.07
N ASP A 26 8.64 -15.25 -13.19
CA ASP A 26 9.16 -16.61 -13.10
C ASP A 26 9.64 -17.01 -11.69
N LYS A 27 9.36 -16.19 -10.67
CA LYS A 27 9.63 -16.48 -9.25
C LYS A 27 8.33 -16.53 -8.45
N TYR A 28 8.26 -17.42 -7.48
CA TYR A 28 7.15 -17.48 -6.51
C TYR A 28 5.75 -17.57 -7.15
N GLY A 29 5.64 -18.22 -8.31
CA GLY A 29 4.40 -18.33 -9.08
C GLY A 29 4.02 -17.10 -9.92
N LEU A 30 4.78 -16.01 -9.86
CA LEU A 30 4.50 -14.77 -10.59
C LEU A 30 4.84 -14.88 -12.08
N LYS A 31 3.91 -14.49 -12.94
CA LYS A 31 4.05 -14.57 -14.40
C LYS A 31 3.59 -13.28 -15.10
N GLY A 32 3.68 -13.26 -16.42
CA GLY A 32 3.10 -12.20 -17.24
C GLY A 32 4.09 -11.13 -17.70
N ARG A 33 3.83 -10.56 -18.88
CA ARG A 33 4.74 -9.63 -19.57
C ARG A 33 5.00 -8.32 -18.81
N TYR A 34 4.03 -7.90 -18.01
CA TYR A 34 4.08 -6.67 -17.21
C TYR A 34 4.69 -6.87 -15.82
N CYS A 35 5.03 -8.12 -15.47
CA CYS A 35 5.84 -8.40 -14.31
C CYS A 35 7.32 -8.38 -14.73
N SER A 36 8.09 -7.42 -14.21
CA SER A 36 9.56 -7.44 -14.27
C SER A 36 10.14 -8.65 -13.53
N ARG A 37 11.33 -9.11 -13.94
CA ARG A 37 12.10 -10.18 -13.23
C ARG A 37 12.48 -9.79 -11.80
N GLU A 38 12.57 -8.50 -11.56
CA GLU A 38 12.79 -7.87 -10.26
C GLU A 38 11.75 -6.76 -10.13
N HIS A 39 10.66 -7.04 -9.42
CA HIS A 39 9.48 -6.19 -9.39
C HIS A 39 9.32 -5.51 -8.03
N VAL A 40 9.30 -6.31 -6.97
CA VAL A 40 9.17 -5.85 -5.58
C VAL A 40 10.21 -6.56 -4.74
N LYS A 41 10.89 -5.81 -3.89
CA LYS A 41 11.75 -6.35 -2.83
C LYS A 41 10.97 -6.37 -1.53
N ILE A 42 11.05 -7.48 -0.80
CA ILE A 42 10.56 -7.61 0.57
C ILE A 42 11.78 -7.79 1.46
N THR A 43 11.87 -6.99 2.52
CA THR A 43 12.92 -7.09 3.52
C THR A 43 12.27 -7.25 4.89
N LEU A 44 12.53 -8.38 5.56
CA LEU A 44 12.14 -8.58 6.94
C LEU A 44 13.34 -8.26 7.85
N LEU A 45 13.19 -7.37 8.82
CA LEU A 45 14.22 -7.08 9.81
C LEU A 45 14.11 -8.00 11.03
N GLU A 46 15.19 -8.15 11.80
CA GLU A 46 15.19 -8.94 13.05
C GLU A 46 14.18 -8.45 14.10
N ASP A 47 13.92 -7.14 14.09
CA ASP A 47 12.94 -6.46 14.96
C ASP A 47 11.47 -6.79 14.58
N GLY A 48 11.25 -7.60 13.54
CA GLY A 48 9.92 -8.02 13.08
C GLY A 48 9.24 -7.07 12.10
N ARG A 49 9.82 -5.87 11.88
CA ARG A 49 9.36 -4.92 10.86
C ARG A 49 9.64 -5.44 9.46
N CYS A 50 8.68 -5.25 8.57
CA CYS A 50 8.75 -5.67 7.18
C CYS A 50 8.67 -4.45 6.27
N PHE A 51 9.54 -4.38 5.26
CA PHE A 51 9.56 -3.31 4.28
C PHE A 51 9.36 -3.87 2.88
N VAL A 52 8.62 -3.12 2.08
CA VAL A 52 8.39 -3.40 0.66
C VAL A 52 8.93 -2.24 -0.18
N GLU A 53 9.63 -2.56 -1.25
CA GLU A 53 10.19 -1.58 -2.18
C GLU A 53 9.85 -1.97 -3.62
N LYS A 54 9.32 -1.02 -4.39
CA LYS A 54 9.12 -1.22 -5.83
C LYS A 54 10.41 -0.97 -6.59
N LEU A 55 10.88 -1.97 -7.34
CA LEU A 55 12.15 -1.93 -8.08
C LEU A 55 12.00 -1.55 -9.56
N THR A 56 10.77 -1.45 -10.06
CA THR A 56 10.47 -1.26 -11.49
C THR A 56 9.43 -0.17 -11.73
N ASP A 57 9.44 0.44 -12.91
CA ASP A 57 8.45 1.45 -13.33
C ASP A 57 7.03 0.89 -13.53
N HIS A 58 6.89 -0.43 -13.66
CA HIS A 58 5.57 -1.07 -13.72
C HIS A 58 4.79 -0.88 -12.41
N ALA A 59 3.46 -0.90 -12.50
CA ALA A 59 2.60 -0.65 -11.36
C ALA A 59 2.72 -1.77 -10.32
N ALA A 60 2.90 -1.39 -9.05
CA ALA A 60 2.77 -2.29 -7.91
C ALA A 60 2.00 -1.56 -6.83
N LEU A 61 1.09 -2.25 -6.14
CA LEU A 61 0.24 -1.69 -5.09
C LEU A 61 0.48 -2.42 -3.77
N LEU A 62 0.27 -1.73 -2.65
CA LEU A 62 0.15 -2.29 -1.31
C LEU A 62 -1.24 -1.98 -0.77
N ASN A 63 -2.04 -3.03 -0.54
CA ASN A 63 -3.49 -3.05 -0.21
C ASN A 63 -4.41 -2.41 -1.25
N THR A 64 -4.06 -1.22 -1.73
CA THR A 64 -4.69 -0.43 -2.82
C THR A 64 -3.80 0.75 -3.21
N ALA A 65 -2.86 1.16 -2.36
CA ALA A 65 -2.00 2.33 -2.56
C ALA A 65 -0.84 2.01 -3.49
N GLN A 66 -0.53 2.93 -4.40
CA GLN A 66 0.58 2.76 -5.34
C GLN A 66 1.92 2.85 -4.63
N LEU A 67 2.79 1.86 -4.85
CA LEU A 67 4.15 1.88 -4.32
C LEU A 67 5.01 2.89 -5.11
N PRO A 68 5.67 3.83 -4.41
CA PRO A 68 6.64 4.72 -5.02
C PRO A 68 7.87 3.92 -5.52
N LEU A 69 8.47 4.39 -6.61
CA LEU A 69 9.67 3.76 -7.17
C LEU A 69 10.86 3.94 -6.23
N LYS A 70 11.60 2.86 -5.95
CA LYS A 70 12.84 2.85 -5.15
C LYS A 70 12.72 3.50 -3.78
N LYS A 71 11.55 3.37 -3.16
CA LYS A 71 11.28 3.87 -1.81
C LYS A 71 10.67 2.75 -0.99
N GLU A 72 11.28 2.51 0.16
CA GLU A 72 10.83 1.52 1.13
C GLU A 72 9.59 2.04 1.85
N ILE A 73 8.58 1.18 1.92
CA ILE A 73 7.33 1.40 2.65
C ILE A 73 7.18 0.27 3.65
N GLU A 74 6.86 0.60 4.90
CA GLU A 74 6.59 -0.40 5.93
C GLU A 74 5.29 -1.14 5.61
N ALA A 75 5.34 -2.47 5.71
CA ALA A 75 4.21 -3.35 5.48
C ALA A 75 3.89 -4.13 6.75
N PHE A 76 2.60 -4.35 6.97
CA PHE A 76 2.04 -4.93 8.17
C PHE A 76 1.47 -6.33 7.93
N ASN A 77 1.18 -7.03 9.02
CA ASN A 77 0.56 -8.34 8.94
C ASN A 77 -0.82 -8.24 8.26
N GLY A 78 -1.02 -9.05 7.22
CA GLY A 78 -2.25 -9.06 6.44
C GLY A 78 -2.21 -8.17 5.19
N ASP A 79 -1.16 -7.36 5.01
CA ASP A 79 -1.03 -6.52 3.83
C ASP A 79 -0.91 -7.35 2.54
N VAL A 80 -1.46 -6.80 1.46
CA VAL A 80 -1.50 -7.45 0.15
C VAL A 80 -0.69 -6.66 -0.86
N ILE A 81 0.35 -7.27 -1.43
CA ILE A 81 1.10 -6.71 -2.55
C ILE A 81 0.41 -7.15 -3.84
N ILE A 82 0.01 -6.19 -4.68
CA ILE A 82 -0.62 -6.44 -5.97
C ILE A 82 0.37 -6.10 -7.08
N ILE A 83 0.69 -7.11 -7.89
CA ILE A 83 1.58 -7.04 -9.05
C ILE A 83 0.71 -7.07 -10.33
N PRO A 84 1.15 -6.52 -11.48
CA PRO A 84 0.33 -6.44 -12.69
C PRO A 84 -0.28 -7.78 -13.09
N ASN A 85 -1.47 -7.71 -13.70
CA ASN A 85 -2.41 -8.83 -13.93
C ASN A 85 -3.10 -9.33 -12.64
N ASP A 86 -3.29 -8.46 -11.66
CA ASP A 86 -4.02 -8.73 -10.41
C ASP A 86 -3.42 -9.88 -9.56
N GLN A 87 -2.12 -10.13 -9.72
CA GLN A 87 -1.41 -11.18 -8.99
C GLN A 87 -1.16 -10.72 -7.55
N LYS A 88 -1.71 -11.45 -6.57
CA LYS A 88 -1.77 -11.03 -5.16
C LYS A 88 -0.84 -11.86 -4.29
N ILE A 89 0.03 -11.15 -3.56
CA ILE A 89 0.90 -11.72 -2.52
C ILE A 89 0.44 -11.22 -1.16
N ILE A 90 0.09 -12.13 -0.26
CA ILE A 90 -0.41 -11.82 1.08
C ILE A 90 0.72 -11.98 2.09
N LEU A 91 1.01 -10.93 2.86
CA LEU A 91 2.01 -10.95 3.92
C LEU A 91 1.41 -11.48 5.23
N LYS A 92 2.10 -12.43 5.84
CA LYS A 92 1.75 -13.00 7.15
C LYS A 92 2.94 -12.87 8.08
N LEU A 93 2.96 -11.79 8.85
CA LEU A 93 4.05 -11.44 9.74
C LEU A 93 3.74 -11.92 11.17
N LYS A 94 4.77 -12.11 12.00
CA LYS A 94 4.54 -12.26 13.44
C LYS A 94 4.09 -10.89 13.95
N SER A 95 2.86 -10.81 14.44
CA SER A 95 2.30 -9.60 15.01
C SER A 95 3.19 -9.11 16.17
N ASN A 96 3.90 -8.01 15.97
CA ASN A 96 4.05 -7.01 17.02
C ASN A 96 2.89 -6.05 16.80
N ASP A 97 2.09 -5.83 17.83
CA ASP A 97 0.83 -5.08 17.84
C ASP A 97 0.82 -3.83 16.91
N PRO A 98 -0.30 -3.52 16.26
CA PRO A 98 -0.40 -2.34 15.40
C PRO A 98 -0.27 -1.07 16.23
N ILE A 99 0.90 -0.42 16.18
CA ILE A 99 0.99 0.98 16.60
C ILE A 99 0.32 1.80 15.48
N HIS A 100 -0.97 2.06 15.65
CA HIS A 100 -1.69 3.08 14.90
C HIS A 100 -0.99 4.42 15.09
N HIS A 101 -0.11 4.82 14.16
CA HIS A 101 0.43 6.17 14.14
C HIS A 101 -0.33 7.02 13.11
N ILE A 102 -1.40 7.62 13.63
CA ILE A 102 -1.94 8.95 13.36
C ILE A 102 -2.17 9.31 11.89
N THR A 103 -3.44 9.25 11.48
CA THR A 103 -3.97 10.06 10.38
C THR A 103 -3.73 11.54 10.70
N THR A 104 -2.81 12.19 9.99
CA THR A 104 -2.84 13.66 9.89
C THR A 104 -4.11 14.01 9.12
N ILE A 105 -5.19 14.28 9.85
CA ILE A 105 -6.28 15.09 9.31
C ILE A 105 -5.67 16.44 8.93
N CYS A 106 -5.78 16.78 7.65
CA CYS A 106 -5.57 18.13 7.17
C CYS A 106 -6.58 19.01 7.93
N SER A 107 -6.09 19.91 8.78
CA SER A 107 -6.91 20.96 9.38
C SER A 107 -7.22 21.99 8.30
N ASP A 108 -8.17 21.68 7.42
CA ASP A 108 -8.92 22.73 6.71
C ASP A 108 -9.86 23.35 7.73
N ASN A 109 -9.37 24.45 8.30
CA ASN A 109 -10.08 25.29 9.24
C ASN A 109 -11.11 26.13 8.46
N GLU A 110 -12.30 25.58 8.26
CA GLU A 110 -13.47 26.32 7.81
C GLU A 110 -14.57 26.21 8.87
N GLN A 111 -14.35 26.82 10.04
CA GLN A 111 -15.47 27.15 10.93
C GLN A 111 -16.22 28.34 10.30
N SER A 112 -17.43 28.16 9.75
CA SER A 112 -18.73 27.94 10.39
C SER A 112 -19.50 29.25 10.61
N LEU A 113 -20.78 29.17 10.22
CA LEU A 113 -21.95 29.95 10.63
C LEU A 113 -22.12 31.40 10.12
N GLY A 114 -23.28 31.61 9.51
CA GLY A 114 -24.16 32.71 9.92
C GLY A 114 -24.76 33.52 8.77
N GLU A 115 -26.03 33.23 8.44
CA GLU A 115 -26.98 34.14 7.79
C GLU A 115 -26.98 35.52 8.50
N ILE A 116 -27.24 36.69 7.88
CA ILE A 116 -28.47 37.13 7.19
C ILE A 116 -28.23 38.46 6.43
N SER A 117 -29.01 38.63 5.36
CA SER A 117 -29.66 39.84 4.80
C SER A 117 -28.94 41.20 4.78
N ASP A 118 -28.82 41.83 3.59
CA ASP A 118 -29.85 42.71 2.99
C ASP A 118 -29.23 43.41 1.76
N GLU A 119 -29.60 43.01 0.53
CA GLU A 119 -29.38 43.85 -0.66
C GLU A 119 -30.74 44.24 -1.27
N SER A 120 -31.15 45.44 -0.86
CA SER A 120 -31.78 46.50 -1.62
C SER A 120 -32.19 46.24 -3.08
N SER A 121 -33.43 46.68 -3.34
CA SER A 121 -33.79 47.58 -4.45
C SER A 121 -34.39 46.99 -5.74
N LEU A 122 -35.62 47.49 -6.00
CA LEU A 122 -36.13 48.09 -7.25
C LEU A 122 -37.20 47.34 -8.06
N LEU A 123 -38.33 48.08 -8.21
CA LEU A 123 -39.14 48.33 -9.42
C LEU A 123 -40.46 47.55 -9.66
N GLY A 124 -41.55 48.33 -9.66
CA GLY A 124 -42.69 48.27 -10.61
C GLY A 124 -43.69 47.14 -10.40
N GLY A 125 -45.01 47.31 -10.50
CA GLY A 125 -45.83 48.42 -10.95
C GLY A 125 -47.28 47.94 -11.14
N TYR A 126 -48.14 48.93 -11.42
CA TYR A 126 -49.59 48.90 -11.69
C TYR A 126 -50.54 48.79 -10.49
#